data_AF-A0A7J9S7P9-F1
#
_entry.id   AF-A0A7J9S7P9-F1
#
_cell.length_a   1.000
_cell.length_b   1.000
_cell.length_c   1.000
_cell.angle_alpha   90.00
_cell.angle_beta   90.00
_cell.angle_gamma   90.00
#
_symmetry.space_group_name_H-M   'P 1'
#
loop_
_entity.id
_entity.type
_entity.pdbx_description
1 polymer ?
#
loop_
_entity_poly.entity_id
_entity_poly.type
_entity_poly.pdbx_seq_one_letter_code
_entity_poly.pdbx_strand_id
1 'polypeptide(L)'
;MGLISKSNAEKKYICPVCGYDKLLEEPYDKDKNPSYEICPCCGFEFGFDDEDQGHTFEEYREKWIENGMEWFDKSKKPLNWDFKKQMQNIYPIRNVKIKQCDYLHFLFAIMASLMNLFEKIEKR
;
A
#
# COMPACT_ATOMS: atom_id res chain seq x y z
N MET A 1 -0.55 -40.68 -21.75
CA MET A 1 -0.41 -40.33 -20.32
C MET A 1 -0.64 -38.84 -20.17
N GLY A 2 -1.82 -38.45 -19.69
CA GLY A 2 -2.14 -37.05 -19.41
C GLY A 2 -1.52 -36.62 -18.09
N LEU A 3 -0.66 -35.60 -18.12
CA LEU A 3 -0.29 -34.88 -16.91
C LEU A 3 -1.22 -33.69 -16.79
N ILE A 4 -2.27 -33.87 -15.99
CA ILE A 4 -3.11 -32.78 -15.50
C ILE A 4 -2.21 -31.99 -14.55
N SER A 5 -1.64 -30.88 -15.04
CA SER A 5 -1.00 -29.89 -14.17
C SER A 5 -2.10 -29.29 -13.31
N LYS A 6 -2.15 -29.75 -12.05
CA LYS A 6 -2.98 -29.18 -10.99
C LYS A 6 -2.84 -27.66 -11.06
N SER A 7 -3.95 -26.96 -11.24
CA SER A 7 -4.02 -25.52 -11.05
C SER A 7 -3.73 -25.25 -9.56
N ASN A 8 -2.44 -25.09 -9.22
CA ASN A 8 -2.06 -24.45 -7.98
C ASN A 8 -2.67 -23.05 -8.06
N ALA A 9 -3.53 -22.71 -7.11
CA ALA A 9 -3.89 -21.33 -6.90
C ALA A 9 -2.61 -20.60 -6.51
N GLU A 10 -1.92 -19.99 -7.48
CA GLU A 10 -0.73 -19.19 -7.25
C GLU A 10 -1.08 -18.13 -6.21
N LYS A 11 -0.34 -18.12 -5.09
CA LYS A 11 -0.45 -17.03 -4.13
C LYS A 11 -0.12 -15.74 -4.87
N LYS A 12 -1.03 -14.79 -4.76
CA LYS A 12 -0.85 -13.46 -5.32
C LYS A 12 -0.30 -12.55 -4.25
N TYR A 13 0.94 -12.12 -4.44
CA TYR A 13 1.56 -11.14 -3.57
C TYR A 13 1.37 -9.75 -4.16
N ILE A 14 1.04 -8.80 -3.29
CA ILE A 14 0.70 -7.42 -3.68
C ILE A 14 1.89 -6.52 -3.39
N CYS A 15 2.32 -5.77 -4.39
CA CYS A 15 3.31 -4.71 -4.21
C CYS A 15 2.70 -3.58 -3.36
N PRO A 16 3.28 -3.25 -2.19
CA PRO A 16 2.77 -2.19 -1.32
C PRO A 16 2.93 -0.80 -1.94
N VAL A 17 3.87 -0.62 -2.88
CA VAL A 17 4.11 0.65 -3.57
C VAL A 17 3.00 0.93 -4.57
N CYS A 18 2.74 0.05 -5.52
CA CYS A 18 1.85 0.35 -6.66
C CYS A 18 0.59 -0.52 -6.75
N GLY A 19 0.43 -1.52 -5.88
CA GLY A 19 -0.74 -2.41 -5.88
C GLY A 19 -0.72 -3.53 -6.92
N TYR A 20 0.40 -3.78 -7.60
CA TYR A 20 0.55 -4.91 -8.52
C TYR A 20 0.33 -6.25 -7.78
N ASP A 21 -0.62 -7.09 -8.23
CA ASP A 21 -1.09 -8.29 -7.51
C ASP A 21 -0.47 -9.60 -7.97
N LYS A 22 0.68 -9.55 -8.67
CA LYS A 22 1.34 -10.72 -9.24
C LYS A 22 2.84 -10.75 -8.96
N LEU A 23 3.25 -10.24 -7.81
CA LEU A 23 4.60 -10.53 -7.32
C LEU A 23 4.74 -12.05 -7.13
N LEU A 24 5.93 -12.56 -7.42
CA LEU A 24 6.29 -13.97 -7.30
C LEU A 24 6.49 -14.37 -5.84
N GLU A 25 6.99 -13.43 -5.03
CA GLU A 25 7.30 -13.61 -3.62
C GLU A 25 6.61 -12.56 -2.75
N GLU A 26 6.47 -12.86 -1.45
CA GLU A 26 5.96 -11.89 -0.50
C GLU A 26 7.00 -10.78 -0.33
N PRO A 27 6.63 -9.48 -0.38
CA PRO A 27 7.58 -8.39 -0.23
C PRO A 27 8.54 -8.57 0.96
N TYR A 28 7.98 -8.99 2.11
CA TYR A 28 8.70 -9.37 3.32
C TYR A 28 8.05 -10.60 3.93
N ASP A 29 8.88 -11.54 4.39
CA ASP A 29 8.39 -12.69 5.13
C ASP A 29 7.95 -12.32 6.57
N LYS A 30 7.51 -13.33 7.32
CA LYS A 30 7.09 -13.20 8.73
C LYS A 30 8.20 -12.67 9.67
N ASP A 31 9.46 -12.89 9.30
CA ASP A 31 10.65 -12.51 10.06
C ASP A 31 11.22 -11.17 9.56
N LYS A 32 10.52 -10.52 8.61
CA LYS A 32 10.84 -9.26 7.95
C LYS A 32 12.05 -9.31 7.04
N ASN A 33 12.43 -10.48 6.54
CA ASN A 33 13.44 -10.55 5.49
C ASN A 33 12.81 -10.10 4.16
N PRO A 34 13.47 -9.21 3.40
CA PRO A 34 12.98 -8.79 2.09
C PRO A 34 13.09 -9.92 1.07
N SER A 35 12.21 -9.91 0.07
CA SER A 35 12.27 -10.85 -1.08
C SER A 35 13.36 -10.52 -2.09
N TYR A 36 13.86 -9.28 -2.12
CA TYR A 36 14.70 -8.77 -3.21
C TYR A 36 14.04 -8.84 -4.60
N GLU A 37 12.73 -9.09 -4.67
CA GLU A 37 12.00 -9.05 -5.92
C GLU A 37 11.86 -7.61 -6.41
N ILE A 38 12.13 -7.39 -7.69
CA ILE A 38 11.88 -6.11 -8.35
C ILE A 38 10.44 -6.12 -8.90
N CYS A 39 9.61 -5.20 -8.43
CA CYS A 39 8.24 -5.08 -8.92
C CYS A 39 8.23 -4.74 -10.42
N PRO A 40 7.67 -5.58 -11.31
CA PRO A 40 7.68 -5.33 -12.76
C PRO A 40 6.80 -4.14 -13.16
N CYS A 41 5.93 -3.67 -12.25
CA CYS A 41 5.12 -2.49 -12.47
C CYS A 41 5.87 -1.21 -12.11
N CYS A 42 6.23 -0.98 -10.84
CA CYS A 42 6.82 0.29 -10.41
C CYS A 42 8.35 0.31 -10.33
N GLY A 43 9.01 -0.84 -10.46
CA GLY A 43 10.47 -0.95 -10.40
C GLY A 43 11.08 -0.96 -9.00
N PHE A 44 10.25 -1.00 -7.96
CA PHE A 44 10.72 -1.05 -6.58
C PHE A 44 11.37 -2.40 -6.25
N GLU A 45 12.58 -2.39 -5.70
CA GLU A 45 13.32 -3.55 -5.22
C GLU A 45 13.29 -3.63 -3.69
N PHE A 46 12.62 -4.66 -3.14
CA PHE A 46 12.49 -4.82 -1.69
C PHE A 46 13.82 -5.16 -1.03
N GLY A 47 14.18 -4.46 0.05
CA GLY A 47 15.46 -4.60 0.73
C GLY A 47 16.58 -3.73 0.14
N PHE A 48 16.46 -3.30 -1.12
CA PHE A 48 17.41 -2.34 -1.69
C PHE A 48 16.86 -0.91 -1.65
N ASP A 49 15.69 -0.66 -2.23
CA ASP A 49 15.14 0.69 -2.30
C ASP A 49 14.71 1.23 -0.93
N ASP A 50 14.17 0.40 -0.04
CA ASP A 50 13.76 0.82 1.31
C ASP A 50 14.85 0.70 2.37
N GLU A 51 15.61 -0.40 2.43
CA GLU A 51 16.59 -0.58 3.50
C GLU A 51 17.94 0.07 3.15
N ASP A 52 18.49 -0.20 1.96
CA ASP A 52 19.79 0.35 1.54
C ASP A 52 19.68 1.82 1.09
N GLN A 53 18.67 2.17 0.29
CA GLN A 53 18.47 3.55 -0.21
C GLN A 53 17.58 4.41 0.70
N GLY A 54 16.84 3.80 1.65
CA GLY A 54 16.03 4.54 2.62
C GLY A 54 14.72 5.12 2.08
N HIS A 55 14.21 4.66 0.93
CA HIS A 55 12.94 5.14 0.38
C HIS A 55 11.74 4.50 1.07
N THR A 56 10.76 5.32 1.47
CA THR A 56 9.47 4.78 1.89
C THR A 56 8.63 4.34 0.69
N PHE A 57 7.70 3.41 0.90
CA PHE A 57 6.78 2.97 -0.15
C PHE A 57 5.88 4.11 -0.66
N GLU A 58 5.48 5.03 0.21
CA GLU A 58 4.72 6.24 -0.11
C GLU A 58 5.50 7.17 -1.02
N GLU A 59 6.72 7.55 -0.65
CA GLU A 59 7.56 8.47 -1.43
C GLU A 59 7.89 7.90 -2.81
N TYR A 60 8.21 6.60 -2.88
CA TYR A 60 8.50 5.95 -4.15
C TYR A 60 7.26 5.88 -5.04
N ARG A 61 6.08 5.58 -4.45
CA ARG A 61 4.79 5.59 -5.16
C ARG A 61 4.51 6.97 -5.74
N GLU A 62 4.70 8.03 -4.96
CA GLU A 62 4.49 9.41 -5.42
C GLU A 62 5.40 9.74 -6.60
N LYS A 63 6.70 9.46 -6.49
CA LYS A 63 7.67 9.64 -7.60
C LYS A 63 7.27 8.85 -8.84
N TRP A 64 6.86 7.60 -8.67
CA TRP A 64 6.41 6.76 -9.79
C TRP A 64 5.17 7.35 -10.48
N ILE A 65 4.21 7.88 -9.70
CA ILE A 65 3.02 8.57 -10.23
C ILE A 65 3.41 9.84 -10.99
N GLU A 66 4.29 10.67 -10.41
CA GLU A 66 4.80 11.90 -11.03
C GLU A 66 5.52 11.62 -12.35
N ASN A 67 6.23 10.49 -12.43
CA ASN A 67 6.90 10.02 -13.64
C ASN A 67 5.95 9.33 -14.65
N GLY A 68 4.63 9.49 -14.51
CA GLY A 68 3.65 8.99 -15.46
C GLY A 68 3.32 7.50 -15.30
N MET A 69 3.67 6.91 -14.16
CA MET A 69 3.39 5.51 -13.83
C MET A 69 3.98 4.55 -14.88
N GLU A 70 5.20 4.83 -15.33
CA GLU A 70 5.89 4.00 -16.31
C GLU A 70 6.10 2.58 -15.74
N TRP A 71 5.84 1.57 -16.58
CA TRP A 71 6.06 0.18 -16.22
C TRP A 71 7.53 -0.15 -16.36
N PHE A 72 8.14 -0.68 -15.29
CA PHE A 72 9.53 -1.13 -15.30
C PHE A 72 9.75 -2.25 -16.34
N ASP A 73 8.90 -3.27 -16.33
CA ASP A 73 8.83 -4.28 -17.40
C ASP A 73 7.58 -4.05 -18.27
N LYS A 74 7.79 -3.41 -19.41
CA LYS A 74 6.73 -3.10 -20.39
C LYS A 74 6.04 -4.36 -20.93
N SER A 75 6.71 -5.51 -20.95
CA SER A 75 6.12 -6.78 -21.42
C SER A 75 5.06 -7.33 -20.48
N LYS A 76 5.10 -6.94 -19.20
CA LYS A 76 4.16 -7.37 -18.16
C LYS A 76 2.95 -6.45 -18.02
N LYS A 77 2.97 -5.29 -18.69
CA LYS A 77 1.87 -4.33 -18.67
C LYS A 77 0.62 -4.91 -19.35
N PRO A 78 -0.52 -5.02 -18.65
CA PRO A 78 -1.78 -5.44 -19.27
C PRO A 78 -2.23 -4.44 -20.34
N LEU A 79 -2.82 -4.95 -21.43
CA LEU A 79 -3.33 -4.11 -22.53
C LEU A 79 -4.38 -3.09 -22.04
N ASN A 80 -5.30 -3.53 -21.20
CA ASN A 80 -6.36 -2.71 -20.61
C ASN A 80 -6.03 -2.37 -19.14
N TRP A 81 -4.80 -1.94 -18.89
CA TRP A 81 -4.37 -1.60 -17.54
C TRP A 81 -5.14 -0.39 -17.00
N ASP A 82 -5.71 -0.53 -15.81
CA ASP A 82 -6.43 0.51 -15.08
C ASP A 82 -5.71 0.80 -13.77
N PHE A 83 -5.15 2.01 -13.69
CA PHE A 83 -4.43 2.51 -12.52
C PHE A 83 -5.30 2.53 -11.26
N LYS A 84 -6.54 3.04 -11.34
CA LYS A 84 -7.43 3.14 -10.18
C LYS A 84 -7.75 1.76 -9.63
N LYS A 85 -7.99 0.79 -10.52
CA LYS A 85 -8.22 -0.61 -10.14
C LYS A 85 -7.00 -1.23 -9.47
N GLN A 86 -5.79 -0.99 -9.97
CA GLN A 86 -4.57 -1.52 -9.35
C GLN A 86 -4.35 -0.92 -7.95
N MET A 87 -4.55 0.38 -7.80
CA MET A 87 -4.39 1.07 -6.51
C MET A 87 -5.36 0.58 -5.44
N GLN A 88 -6.52 0.02 -5.83
CA GLN A 88 -7.45 -0.59 -4.88
C GLN A 88 -6.82 -1.73 -4.08
N ASN A 89 -5.80 -2.40 -4.63
CA ASN A 89 -5.11 -3.52 -3.96
C ASN A 89 -4.26 -3.07 -2.76
N ILE A 90 -3.93 -1.78 -2.63
CA ILE A 90 -3.16 -1.25 -1.50
C ILE A 90 -4.05 -1.03 -0.26
N TYR A 91 -5.33 -0.71 -0.43
CA TYR A 91 -6.22 -0.45 0.71
C TYR A 91 -6.45 -1.67 1.64
N PRO A 92 -6.51 -2.92 1.14
CA PRO A 92 -6.44 -4.11 1.99
C PRO A 92 -5.23 -4.14 2.92
N ILE A 93 -4.07 -3.62 2.49
CA ILE A 93 -2.81 -3.60 3.25
C ILE A 93 -2.88 -2.57 4.39
N ARG A 94 -3.55 -1.43 4.17
CA ARG A 94 -3.77 -0.40 5.21
C ARG A 94 -4.73 -0.84 6.33
N ASN A 95 -5.50 -1.90 6.11
CA ASN A 95 -6.46 -2.45 7.07
C ASN A 95 -5.86 -3.56 7.97
N VAL A 96 -4.54 -3.74 7.97
CA VAL A 96 -3.85 -4.43 9.08
C VAL A 96 -4.04 -3.57 10.32
N LYS A 97 -5.00 -3.92 11.18
CA LYS A 97 -5.38 -3.26 12.45
C LYS A 97 -4.37 -2.23 12.98
N ILE A 98 -4.28 -1.07 12.34
CA ILE A 98 -3.81 0.13 12.99
C ILE A 98 -4.95 0.37 13.96
N LYS A 99 -4.68 0.21 15.26
CA LYS A 99 -5.48 0.90 16.25
C LYS A 99 -5.44 2.35 15.79
N GLN A 100 -6.49 2.78 15.10
CA GLN A 100 -6.75 4.17 14.86
C GLN A 100 -6.89 4.74 16.26
N CYS A 101 -5.76 5.16 16.84
CA CYS A 101 -5.76 5.94 18.05
C CYS A 101 -6.73 7.06 17.75
N ASP A 102 -7.74 7.15 18.60
CA ASP A 102 -8.94 7.96 18.53
C ASP A 102 -8.64 9.47 18.53
N TYR A 103 -7.55 9.94 17.92
CA TYR A 103 -7.12 11.34 17.98
C TYR A 103 -8.18 12.26 17.41
N LEU A 104 -8.82 11.91 16.29
CA LEU A 104 -9.96 12.68 15.78
C LEU A 104 -11.15 12.65 16.74
N HIS A 105 -11.47 11.50 17.33
CA HIS A 105 -12.63 11.38 18.22
C HIS A 105 -12.41 12.11 19.55
N PHE A 106 -11.21 12.05 20.12
CA PHE A 106 -10.79 12.83 21.28
C PHE A 106 -10.76 14.33 20.97
N LEU A 107 -10.25 14.75 19.80
CA LEU A 107 -10.26 16.16 19.40
C LEU A 107 -11.71 16.68 19.26
N PHE A 108 -12.61 15.90 18.66
CA PHE A 108 -14.04 16.24 18.59
C PHE A 108 -14.69 16.34 19.97
N ALA A 109 -14.39 15.42 20.90
CA ALA A 109 -14.93 15.46 22.26
C ALA A 109 -14.42 16.68 23.05
N ILE A 110 -13.14 17.04 22.90
CA ILE A 110 -12.56 18.23 23.52
C ILE A 110 -13.20 19.50 22.93
N MET A 111 -13.32 19.58 21.60
CA MET A 111 -13.96 20.73 20.94
C MET A 111 -15.43 20.89 21.35
N ALA A 112 -16.21 19.80 21.39
CA ALA A 112 -17.59 19.84 21.85
C ALA A 112 -17.72 20.28 23.32
N SER A 113 -16.77 19.86 24.17
CA SER A 113 -16.73 20.28 25.58
C SER A 113 -16.37 21.77 25.71
N LEU A 114 -15.45 22.27 24.90
CA LEU A 114 -15.07 23.68 24.85
C LEU A 114 -16.21 24.56 24.31
N MET A 115 -16.93 24.09 23.28
CA MET A 115 -18.10 24.80 22.74
C MET A 115 -19.22 24.89 23.78
N ASN A 116 -19.52 23.81 24.49
CA ASN A 116 -20.50 23.83 25.59
C ASN A 116 -20.08 24.75 26.74
N LEU A 117 -18.78 24.82 27.05
CA LEU A 117 -18.26 25.71 28.08
C LEU A 117 -18.37 27.19 27.63
N PHE A 118 -18.09 27.48 26.36
CA PHE A 118 -18.22 28.81 25.77
C PHE A 118 -19.67 29.30 25.80
N GLU A 119 -20.64 28.48 25.36
CA GLU A 119 -22.06 28.83 25.45
C GLU A 119 -22.53 29.10 26.88
N LYS A 120 -21.94 28.41 27.86
CA LYS A 120 -22.28 28.57 29.29
C LYS A 120 -21.67 29.83 29.90
N ILE A 121 -20.58 30.34 29.33
CA ILE A 121 -19.96 31.62 29.71
C ILE A 121 -20.73 32.78 29.08
N GLU A 122 -21.17 32.65 27.83
CA GLU A 122 -21.90 33.72 27.11
C GLU A 122 -23.33 33.94 27.63
N LYS A 123 -23.93 32.94 28.29
CA LYS A 123 -25.27 33.03 28.92
C LYS A 123 -25.25 33.55 30.36
N ARG A 124 -24.12 34.08 30.85
CA ARG A 124 -24.00 34.79 32.13
C ARG A 124 -23.79 36.28 31.91
#